data_AF-A0A6A4V9S2-F1
#
_entry.id   AF-A0A6A4V9S2-F1
#
_cell.length_a   1.000
_cell.length_b   1.000
_cell.length_c   1.000
_cell.angle_alpha   90.00
_cell.angle_beta   90.00
_cell.angle_gamma   90.00
#
_symmetry.space_group_name_H-M   'P 1'
#
loop_
_entity.id
_entity.type
_entity.pdbx_description
1 polymer ?
#
loop_
_entity_poly.entity_id
_entity_poly.type
_entity_poly.pdbx_seq_one_letter_code
_entity_poly.pdbx_strand_id
1 'polypeptide(L)'
;MSHHQTSDYDDTTLRIREHYRQALTNVWRHFPAASRLIVLEEDLEVSPDFVSYFSQTSHLLDLDSSLWCISAWNDNGFESTSSDPAALYRVEHFPGLGWMMTRKSVQQLLDVWPTEGEGYDWDLWVRKDSNRLGRECVIPDVSRTYHFGISGSHASGAYHALYYQDHAINQVPDVQLRNVNG
;
A
#
# COMPACT_ATOMS: atom_id res chain seq x y z
N MET A 1 2.45 22.76 38.97
CA MET A 1 1.59 22.03 38.02
C MET A 1 2.24 22.19 36.66
N SER A 2 2.95 21.17 36.17
CA SER A 2 3.59 21.26 34.86
C SER A 2 2.51 21.13 33.78
N HIS A 3 2.46 22.11 32.90
CA HIS A 3 1.72 21.98 31.65
C HIS A 3 2.45 20.92 30.82
N HIS A 4 1.89 19.72 30.74
CA HIS A 4 2.17 18.83 29.62
C HIS A 4 1.65 19.54 28.37
N GLN A 5 2.55 20.13 27.59
CA GLN A 5 2.31 20.40 26.18
C GLN A 5 2.13 19.05 25.50
N THR A 6 0.87 18.61 25.36
CA THR A 6 0.52 17.64 24.33
C THR A 6 0.87 18.29 22.99
N SER A 7 1.84 17.71 22.30
CA SER A 7 2.21 18.09 20.94
C SER A 7 0.94 18.24 20.10
N ASP A 8 0.74 19.39 19.43
CA ASP A 8 -0.29 19.64 18.43
C ASP A 8 -0.04 18.76 17.17
N TYR A 9 -0.10 17.45 17.35
CA TYR A 9 -0.09 16.52 16.24
C TYR A 9 -1.49 16.46 15.64
N ASP A 10 -1.61 16.53 14.31
CA ASP A 10 -2.89 16.63 13.61
C ASP A 10 -3.82 15.46 13.99
N ASP A 11 -4.94 15.82 14.63
CA ASP A 11 -6.04 14.92 15.01
C ASP A 11 -6.48 14.05 13.82
N THR A 12 -6.39 14.57 12.60
CA THR A 12 -6.71 13.84 11.37
C THR A 12 -5.79 12.64 11.15
N THR A 13 -4.47 12.82 11.23
CA THR A 13 -3.53 11.69 11.03
C THR A 13 -3.70 10.61 12.09
N LEU A 14 -3.93 10.99 13.36
CA LEU A 14 -4.20 10.02 14.42
C LEU A 14 -5.44 9.20 14.14
N ARG A 15 -6.52 9.85 13.69
CA ARG A 15 -7.77 9.18 13.33
C ARG A 15 -7.59 8.21 12.17
N ILE A 16 -6.87 8.62 11.12
CA ILE A 16 -6.58 7.74 9.98
C ILE A 16 -5.77 6.52 10.44
N ARG A 17 -4.71 6.73 11.23
CA ARG A 17 -3.88 5.64 11.73
C ARG A 17 -4.67 4.67 12.60
N GLU A 18 -5.48 5.18 13.51
CA GLU A 18 -6.30 4.33 14.39
C GLU A 18 -7.38 3.59 13.60
N HIS A 19 -7.96 4.22 12.58
CA HIS A 19 -8.88 3.57 11.66
C HIS A 19 -8.22 2.39 10.93
N TYR A 20 -7.01 2.59 10.39
CA TYR A 20 -6.22 1.51 9.80
C TYR A 20 -5.96 0.37 10.79
N ARG A 21 -5.54 0.69 12.03
CA ARG A 21 -5.31 -0.31 13.08
C ARG A 21 -6.56 -1.15 13.35
N GLN A 22 -7.72 -0.51 13.46
CA GLN A 22 -8.99 -1.19 13.71
C GLN A 22 -9.44 -2.05 12.52
N ALA A 23 -9.34 -1.53 11.30
CA ALA A 23 -9.69 -2.27 10.08
C ALA A 23 -8.83 -3.53 9.92
N LEU A 24 -7.51 -3.39 10.06
CA LEU A 24 -6.54 -4.48 9.97
C LEU A 24 -6.72 -5.52 11.10
N THR A 25 -7.09 -5.07 12.30
CA THR A 25 -7.37 -5.96 13.43
C THR A 25 -8.67 -6.77 13.21
N ASN A 26 -9.70 -6.12 12.66
CA ASN A 26 -11.03 -6.72 12.56
C ASN A 26 -11.18 -7.66 11.35
N VAL A 27 -10.39 -7.51 10.28
CA VAL A 27 -10.55 -8.33 9.06
C VAL A 27 -10.51 -9.84 9.35
N TRP A 28 -9.60 -10.32 10.21
CA TRP A 28 -9.53 -11.74 10.56
C TRP A 28 -10.53 -12.20 11.62
N ARG A 29 -11.22 -11.27 12.28
CA ARG A 29 -12.40 -11.62 13.10
C ARG A 29 -13.56 -12.01 12.19
N HIS A 30 -13.71 -11.33 11.06
CA HIS A 30 -14.74 -11.61 10.05
C HIS A 30 -14.35 -12.75 9.11
N PHE A 31 -13.07 -12.85 8.75
CA PHE A 31 -12.55 -13.83 7.78
C PHE A 31 -11.40 -14.65 8.41
N PRO A 32 -11.67 -15.52 9.39
CA PRO A 32 -10.63 -16.20 10.17
C PRO A 32 -9.74 -17.14 9.35
N ALA A 33 -10.24 -17.64 8.22
CA ALA A 33 -9.50 -18.53 7.32
C ALA A 33 -8.65 -17.79 6.26
N ALA A 34 -8.79 -16.47 6.13
CA ALA A 34 -8.02 -15.70 5.15
C ALA A 34 -6.53 -15.69 5.53
N SER A 35 -5.65 -16.09 4.61
CA SER A 35 -4.19 -16.07 4.80
C SER A 35 -3.56 -14.72 4.45
N ARG A 36 -4.29 -13.87 3.71
CA ARG A 36 -3.86 -12.58 3.18
C ARG A 36 -5.02 -11.60 3.20
N LEU A 37 -4.71 -10.33 3.02
CA LEU A 37 -5.68 -9.26 2.74
C LEU A 37 -5.21 -8.42 1.57
N ILE A 38 -6.14 -7.67 0.97
CA ILE A 38 -5.85 -6.55 0.08
C ILE A 38 -6.50 -5.31 0.72
N VAL A 39 -5.76 -4.21 0.85
CA VAL A 39 -6.30 -2.92 1.32
C VAL A 39 -6.43 -1.95 0.15
N LEU A 40 -7.56 -1.28 0.08
CA LEU A 40 -7.87 -0.20 -0.86
C LEU A 40 -8.38 1.00 -0.09
N GLU A 41 -7.92 2.19 -0.49
CA GLU A 41 -8.47 3.47 -0.05
C GLU A 41 -9.66 3.85 -0.94
N GLU A 42 -10.52 4.74 -0.45
CA GLU A 42 -11.78 5.08 -1.13
C GLU A 42 -11.60 5.98 -2.36
N ASP A 43 -10.44 6.62 -2.50
CA ASP A 43 -10.06 7.53 -3.57
C ASP A 43 -9.16 6.88 -4.64
N LEU A 44 -9.23 5.54 -4.74
CA LEU A 44 -8.55 4.76 -5.76
C LEU A 44 -9.53 4.23 -6.82
N GLU A 45 -9.23 4.51 -8.08
CA GLU A 45 -9.76 3.75 -9.21
C GLU A 45 -8.92 2.48 -9.40
N VAL A 46 -9.58 1.34 -9.64
CA VAL A 46 -8.91 0.06 -9.89
C VAL A 46 -8.97 -0.31 -11.37
N SER A 47 -7.84 -0.78 -11.90
CA SER A 47 -7.73 -1.29 -13.27
C SER A 47 -8.62 -2.52 -13.53
N PRO A 48 -8.99 -2.80 -14.80
CA PRO A 48 -9.80 -3.97 -15.16
C PRO A 48 -9.18 -5.32 -14.78
N ASP A 49 -7.84 -5.42 -14.68
CA ASP A 49 -7.13 -6.65 -14.32
C ASP A 49 -6.66 -6.69 -12.86
N PHE A 50 -7.08 -5.75 -11.99
CA PHE A 50 -6.60 -5.61 -10.61
C PHE A 50 -6.60 -6.94 -9.82
N VAL A 51 -7.72 -7.67 -9.85
CA VAL A 51 -7.82 -8.96 -9.13
C VAL A 51 -6.97 -10.04 -9.80
N SER A 52 -6.88 -10.04 -11.13
CA SER A 52 -6.03 -10.98 -11.89
C SER A 52 -4.54 -10.77 -11.58
N TYR A 53 -4.09 -9.51 -11.51
CA TYR A 53 -2.73 -9.14 -11.11
C TYR A 53 -2.38 -9.72 -9.74
N PHE A 54 -3.23 -9.50 -8.73
CA PHE A 54 -3.01 -10.05 -7.40
C PHE A 54 -3.11 -11.58 -7.36
N SER A 55 -4.02 -12.18 -8.12
CA SER A 55 -4.14 -13.63 -8.21
C SER A 55 -2.86 -14.26 -8.75
N GLN A 56 -2.28 -13.68 -9.81
CA GLN A 56 -1.07 -14.17 -10.45
C GLN A 56 0.20 -13.99 -9.60
N THR A 57 0.21 -13.05 -8.64
CA THR A 57 1.42 -12.71 -7.86
C THR A 57 1.34 -13.15 -6.39
N SER A 58 0.14 -13.42 -5.86
CA SER A 58 -0.09 -13.67 -4.43
C SER A 58 0.76 -14.79 -3.83
N HIS A 59 1.06 -15.84 -4.61
CA HIS A 59 1.85 -16.98 -4.17
C HIS A 59 3.32 -16.62 -3.91
N LEU A 60 3.84 -15.54 -4.50
CA LEU A 60 5.21 -15.07 -4.26
C LEU A 60 5.45 -14.74 -2.78
N LEU A 61 4.43 -14.26 -2.07
CA LEU A 61 4.51 -13.98 -0.62
C LEU A 61 4.68 -15.25 0.24
N ASP A 62 4.36 -16.44 -0.29
CA ASP A 62 4.61 -17.71 0.39
C ASP A 62 5.96 -18.32 -0.01
N LEU A 63 6.38 -18.11 -1.26
CA LEU A 63 7.58 -18.71 -1.82
C LEU A 63 8.87 -17.95 -1.46
N ASP A 64 8.78 -16.64 -1.27
CA ASP A 64 9.94 -15.78 -1.03
C ASP A 64 9.78 -14.99 0.27
N SER A 65 10.53 -15.41 1.30
CA SER A 65 10.54 -14.74 2.60
C SER A 65 11.17 -13.34 2.59
N SER A 66 11.87 -12.96 1.52
CA SER A 66 12.39 -11.60 1.35
C SER A 66 11.35 -10.62 0.83
N LEU A 67 10.18 -11.10 0.37
CA LEU A 67 9.05 -10.25 0.03
C LEU A 67 8.17 -9.95 1.24
N TRP A 68 7.70 -8.72 1.29
CA TRP A 68 6.83 -8.24 2.34
C TRP A 68 5.40 -8.00 1.87
N CYS A 69 5.27 -7.37 0.71
CA CYS A 69 4.00 -6.98 0.13
C CYS A 69 4.00 -7.06 -1.40
N ILE A 70 2.81 -6.96 -1.96
CA ILE A 70 2.58 -6.72 -3.38
C ILE A 70 1.74 -5.46 -3.46
N SER A 71 2.15 -4.45 -4.21
CA SER A 71 1.38 -3.22 -4.40
C SER A 71 0.99 -3.06 -5.86
N ALA A 72 -0.20 -2.54 -6.07
CA ALA A 72 -0.74 -2.14 -7.37
C ALA A 72 -0.14 -0.83 -7.88
N TRP A 73 0.67 -0.13 -7.08
CA TRP A 73 1.16 1.21 -7.37
C TRP A 73 2.66 1.22 -7.64
N ASN A 74 3.04 1.82 -8.77
CA ASN A 74 4.41 2.22 -9.06
C ASN A 74 4.55 3.72 -8.84
N ASP A 75 5.35 4.13 -7.85
CA ASP A 75 5.58 5.54 -7.52
C ASP A 75 6.15 6.34 -8.71
N ASN A 76 6.92 5.70 -9.59
CA ASN A 76 7.48 6.31 -10.80
C ASN A 76 6.71 5.91 -12.08
N GLY A 77 5.48 5.41 -11.88
CA GLY A 77 4.59 4.84 -12.89
C GLY A 77 3.90 5.84 -13.79
N PHE A 78 4.61 6.81 -14.37
CA PHE A 78 4.01 7.87 -15.19
C PHE A 78 3.74 7.41 -16.63
N GLU A 79 2.80 8.05 -17.31
CA GLU A 79 2.45 7.78 -18.72
C GLU A 79 3.68 7.83 -19.66
N SER A 80 4.66 8.68 -19.34
CA SER A 80 5.87 8.85 -20.15
C SER A 80 6.99 7.85 -19.83
N THR A 81 6.91 7.12 -18.71
CA THR A 81 8.00 6.27 -18.20
C THR A 81 7.60 4.80 -18.06
N SER A 82 6.31 4.48 -18.11
CA SER A 82 5.80 3.13 -17.88
C SER A 82 4.90 2.68 -19.03
N SER A 83 5.11 1.46 -19.53
CA SER A 83 4.44 1.02 -20.76
C SER A 83 4.26 -0.48 -20.91
N ASP A 84 4.94 -1.32 -20.13
CA ASP A 84 4.80 -2.79 -20.23
C ASP A 84 3.87 -3.31 -19.12
N PRO A 85 2.57 -3.53 -19.40
CA PRO A 85 1.64 -3.98 -18.37
C PRO A 85 1.97 -5.39 -17.84
N ALA A 86 2.82 -6.17 -18.51
CA ALA A 86 3.19 -7.51 -18.08
C ALA A 86 4.46 -7.54 -17.20
N ALA A 87 5.17 -6.42 -17.05
CA ALA A 87 6.41 -6.33 -16.29
C ALA A 87 6.17 -6.09 -14.78
N LEU A 88 7.08 -6.61 -13.96
CA LEU A 88 7.09 -6.50 -12.51
C LEU A 88 8.48 -6.05 -12.03
N TYR A 89 8.50 -5.33 -10.91
CA TYR A 89 9.73 -4.93 -10.22
C TYR A 89 9.68 -5.29 -8.74
N ARG A 90 10.86 -5.37 -8.12
CA ARG A 90 11.03 -5.38 -6.67
C ARG A 90 11.55 -4.02 -6.23
N VAL A 91 11.00 -3.50 -5.14
CA VAL A 91 11.40 -2.21 -4.58
C VAL A 91 11.62 -2.32 -3.08
N GLU A 92 12.65 -1.63 -2.59
CA GLU A 92 12.98 -1.49 -1.15
C GLU A 92 12.09 -0.46 -0.44
N HIS A 93 10.83 -0.36 -0.85
CA HIS A 93 9.85 0.61 -0.35
C HIS A 93 8.49 -0.08 -0.11
N PHE A 94 7.65 0.52 0.73
CA PHE A 94 6.24 0.16 0.86
C PHE A 94 5.40 1.25 0.17
N PRO A 95 4.91 1.01 -1.08
CA PRO A 95 4.19 2.04 -1.82
C PRO A 95 2.79 2.30 -1.25
N GLY A 96 2.09 1.26 -0.81
CA GLY A 96 0.68 1.37 -0.39
C GLY A 96 -0.26 1.35 -1.61
N LEU A 97 -1.26 2.25 -1.62
CA LEU A 97 -2.16 2.57 -2.75
C LEU A 97 -2.70 1.33 -3.50
N GLY A 98 -3.33 0.42 -2.75
CA GLY A 98 -3.77 -0.87 -3.26
C GLY A 98 -2.71 -1.95 -3.03
N TRP A 99 -2.72 -2.59 -1.87
CA TRP A 99 -1.64 -3.48 -1.47
C TRP A 99 -2.11 -4.75 -0.79
N MET A 100 -1.36 -5.83 -1.00
CA MET A 100 -1.55 -7.15 -0.41
C MET A 100 -0.42 -7.48 0.58
N MET A 101 -0.78 -8.04 1.71
CA MET A 101 0.17 -8.66 2.66
C MET A 101 -0.40 -9.95 3.24
N THR A 102 0.50 -10.80 3.75
CA THR A 102 0.12 -11.98 4.53
C THR A 102 -0.40 -11.58 5.91
N ARG A 103 -1.25 -12.43 6.49
CA ARG A 103 -1.70 -12.28 7.88
C ARG A 103 -0.54 -12.16 8.86
N LYS A 104 0.51 -12.95 8.66
CA LYS A 104 1.71 -12.91 9.50
C LYS A 104 2.37 -11.54 9.46
N SER A 105 2.58 -10.97 8.27
CA SER A 105 3.20 -9.65 8.10
C SER A 105 2.37 -8.55 8.76
N VAL A 106 1.04 -8.58 8.60
CA VAL A 106 0.15 -7.59 9.21
C VAL A 106 0.12 -7.74 10.73
N GLN A 107 0.09 -8.96 11.27
CA GLN A 107 0.17 -9.17 12.72
C GLN A 107 1.48 -8.63 13.30
N GLN A 108 2.62 -8.85 12.63
CA GLN A 108 3.90 -8.28 13.04
C GLN A 108 3.85 -6.76 13.12
N LEU A 109 3.18 -6.08 12.19
CA LEU A 109 2.96 -4.64 12.26
C LEU A 109 2.05 -4.25 13.44
N LEU A 110 0.92 -4.95 13.61
CA LEU A 110 -0.03 -4.66 14.69
C LEU A 110 0.59 -4.83 16.09
N ASP A 111 1.50 -5.80 16.26
CA ASP A 111 2.18 -6.07 17.53
C ASP A 111 3.07 -4.91 18.00
N VAL A 112 3.56 -4.08 17.08
CA VAL A 112 4.42 -2.91 17.35
C VAL A 112 3.80 -1.59 16.89
N TRP A 113 2.49 -1.58 16.64
CA TRP A 113 1.78 -0.41 16.11
C TRP A 113 1.94 0.80 17.05
N PRO A 114 2.06 2.03 16.53
CA PRO A 114 2.28 3.21 17.36
C PRO A 114 1.16 3.42 18.37
N THR A 115 1.56 3.86 19.56
CA THR A 115 0.64 4.37 20.58
C THR A 115 0.12 5.75 20.18
N GLU A 116 -1.00 6.18 20.76
CA GLU A 116 -1.61 7.49 20.48
C GLU A 116 -0.65 8.68 20.67
N GLY A 117 0.30 8.57 21.60
CA GLY A 117 1.29 9.62 21.88
C GLY A 117 2.43 9.73 20.86
N GLU A 118 2.57 8.77 19.95
CA GLU A 118 3.57 8.80 18.89
C GLU A 118 2.96 9.46 17.64
N GLY A 119 3.53 10.53 17.11
CA GLY A 119 2.98 11.29 15.98
C GLY A 119 3.52 10.86 14.62
N TYR A 120 3.08 9.70 14.10
CA TYR A 120 3.46 9.21 12.77
C TYR A 120 2.22 8.95 11.90
N ASP A 121 2.28 9.36 10.63
CA ASP A 121 1.41 8.81 9.59
C ASP A 121 1.61 7.31 9.51
N TRP A 122 0.52 6.57 9.32
CA TRP A 122 0.53 5.11 9.42
C TRP A 122 1.47 4.49 8.39
N ASP A 123 1.49 5.01 7.16
CA ASP A 123 2.28 4.53 6.03
C ASP A 123 3.76 4.85 6.22
N LEU A 124 4.10 6.06 6.68
CA LEU A 124 5.47 6.43 7.08
C LEU A 124 5.97 5.54 8.21
N TRP A 125 5.11 5.20 9.16
CA TRP A 125 5.47 4.25 10.21
C TRP A 125 5.70 2.85 9.63
N VAL A 126 4.81 2.34 8.77
CA VAL A 126 4.99 1.04 8.10
C VAL A 126 6.32 1.00 7.34
N ARG A 127 6.70 2.08 6.64
CA ARG A 127 7.93 2.16 5.83
C ARG A 127 9.24 2.06 6.63
N LYS A 128 9.22 2.26 7.96
CA LYS A 128 10.45 2.21 8.79
C LYS A 128 11.22 0.91 8.58
N ASP A 129 12.55 1.01 8.53
CA ASP A 129 13.42 -0.17 8.38
C ASP A 129 13.25 -1.19 9.51
N SER A 130 12.87 -0.75 10.71
CA SER A 130 12.54 -1.63 11.84
C SER A 130 11.32 -2.51 11.59
N ASN A 131 10.44 -2.11 10.67
CA ASN A 131 9.22 -2.82 10.30
C ASN A 131 9.41 -3.60 8.99
N ARG A 132 10.03 -2.96 8.00
CA ARG A 132 10.34 -3.56 6.69
C ARG A 132 11.36 -4.69 6.80
N LEU A 133 12.36 -4.54 7.67
CA LEU A 133 13.41 -5.53 7.95
C LEU A 133 14.18 -5.97 6.70
N GLY A 134 14.50 -5.02 5.83
CA GLY A 134 15.20 -5.29 4.57
C GLY A 134 14.40 -6.05 3.52
N ARG A 135 13.11 -6.33 3.76
CA ARG A 135 12.22 -6.93 2.77
C ARG A 135 11.79 -5.92 1.72
N GLU A 136 11.30 -6.44 0.61
CA GLU A 136 10.88 -5.66 -0.56
C GLU A 136 9.40 -5.87 -0.87
N CYS A 137 8.85 -5.03 -1.74
CA CYS A 137 7.54 -5.25 -2.33
C CYS A 137 7.62 -5.46 -3.83
N VAL A 138 6.70 -6.27 -4.36
CA VAL A 138 6.48 -6.38 -5.81
C VAL A 138 5.56 -5.25 -6.26
N ILE A 139 5.90 -4.60 -7.38
CA ILE A 139 5.06 -3.60 -8.06
C ILE A 139 4.98 -3.93 -9.55
N PRO A 140 3.90 -3.54 -10.26
CA PRO A 140 3.89 -3.59 -11.73
C PRO A 140 4.69 -2.43 -12.32
N ASP A 141 5.05 -2.51 -13.60
CA ASP A 141 5.53 -1.34 -14.35
C ASP A 141 4.42 -0.30 -14.52
N VAL A 142 3.29 -0.70 -15.09
CA VAL A 142 2.08 0.13 -15.21
C VAL A 142 1.17 -0.11 -14.00
N SER A 143 0.82 0.94 -13.24
CA SER A 143 -0.02 0.79 -12.03
C SER A 143 -1.38 0.16 -12.32
N ARG A 144 -1.90 -0.57 -11.33
CA ARG A 144 -3.24 -1.18 -11.30
C ARG A 144 -4.24 -0.39 -10.48
N THR A 145 -3.80 0.71 -9.89
CA THR A 145 -4.60 1.70 -9.18
C THR A 145 -4.27 3.10 -9.70
N TYR A 146 -5.24 4.01 -9.64
CA TYR A 146 -5.06 5.44 -9.89
C TYR A 146 -5.67 6.23 -8.75
N HIS A 147 -4.92 7.18 -8.19
CA HIS A 147 -5.38 8.01 -7.09
C HIS A 147 -6.08 9.27 -7.62
N PHE A 148 -7.42 9.32 -7.51
CA PHE A 148 -8.22 10.45 -8.00
C PHE A 148 -8.52 11.50 -6.92
N GLY A 149 -8.06 11.32 -5.68
CA GLY A 149 -8.26 12.24 -4.57
C GLY A 149 -7.60 13.61 -4.79
N ILE A 150 -8.37 14.59 -5.27
CA ILE A 150 -7.89 15.98 -5.49
C ILE A 150 -7.89 16.80 -4.18
N SER A 151 -8.66 16.36 -3.18
CA SER A 151 -8.72 16.94 -1.84
C SER A 151 -8.74 15.83 -0.79
N GLY A 152 -7.88 15.94 0.22
CA GLY A 152 -7.79 14.96 1.30
C GLY A 152 -7.03 15.53 2.50
N SER A 153 -6.69 14.69 3.49
CA SER A 153 -5.94 15.13 4.68
C SER A 153 -4.59 15.76 4.33
N HIS A 154 -3.89 15.17 3.35
CA HIS A 154 -2.58 15.63 2.86
C HIS A 154 -2.57 15.94 1.36
N ALA A 155 -3.71 15.77 0.67
CA ALA A 155 -3.84 16.00 -0.76
C ALA A 155 -4.41 17.40 -1.06
N SER A 156 -3.79 18.08 -2.02
CA SER A 156 -4.30 19.33 -2.60
C SER A 156 -4.31 19.24 -4.11
N GLY A 157 -5.15 20.02 -4.78
CA GLY A 157 -5.24 19.95 -6.25
C GLY A 157 -3.93 20.30 -6.97
N ALA A 158 -3.10 21.17 -6.39
CA ALA A 158 -1.77 21.46 -6.93
C ALA A 158 -0.80 20.28 -6.77
N TYR A 159 -0.86 19.57 -5.64
CA TYR A 159 -0.05 18.37 -5.42
C TYR A 159 -0.50 17.22 -6.32
N HIS A 160 -1.81 17.06 -6.49
CA HIS A 160 -2.41 16.07 -7.40
C HIS A 160 -1.96 16.29 -8.85
N ALA A 161 -2.08 17.53 -9.34
CA ALA A 161 -1.66 17.89 -10.69
C ALA A 161 -0.17 17.61 -10.97
N LEU A 162 0.69 17.72 -9.96
CA LEU A 162 2.13 17.51 -10.11
C LEU A 162 2.56 16.05 -9.98
N TYR A 163 1.89 15.27 -9.12
CA TYR A 163 2.40 13.97 -8.68
C TYR A 163 1.45 12.78 -8.88
N TYR A 164 0.21 13.00 -9.32
CA TYR A 164 -0.76 11.92 -9.54
C TYR A 164 -1.49 12.02 -10.87
N GLN A 165 -1.68 13.23 -11.42
CA GLN A 165 -2.49 13.43 -12.61
C GLN A 165 -2.02 12.60 -13.80
N ASP A 166 -0.71 12.55 -14.04
CA ASP A 166 -0.10 11.89 -15.21
C ASP A 166 0.42 10.47 -14.89
N HIS A 167 -0.08 9.85 -13.81
CA HIS A 167 0.22 8.44 -13.51
C HIS A 167 -0.54 7.51 -14.45
N ALA A 168 0.19 6.53 -15.00
CA ALA A 168 -0.38 5.53 -15.88
C ALA A 168 -1.21 4.51 -15.08
N ILE A 169 -2.41 4.22 -15.57
CA ILE A 169 -3.25 3.11 -15.10
C ILE A 169 -3.46 2.11 -16.23
N ASN A 170 -3.29 0.82 -15.93
CA ASN A 170 -3.53 -0.22 -16.91
C ASN A 170 -5.02 -0.30 -17.28
N GLN A 171 -5.31 -0.29 -18.57
CA GLN A 171 -6.66 -0.43 -19.13
C GLN A 171 -6.85 -1.76 -19.89
N VAL A 172 -5.81 -2.60 -19.96
CA VAL A 172 -5.88 -3.90 -20.64
C VAL A 172 -6.37 -4.97 -19.66
N PRO A 173 -7.50 -5.63 -19.91
CA PRO A 173 -7.97 -6.73 -19.06
C PRO A 173 -7.08 -7.99 -19.22
N ASP A 174 -7.07 -8.84 -18.20
CA ASP A 174 -6.49 -10.20 -18.24
C ASP A 174 -5.03 -10.30 -18.73
N VAL A 175 -4.22 -9.29 -18.46
CA VAL A 175 -2.79 -9.29 -18.79
C VAL A 175 -2.09 -10.49 -18.16
N GLN A 176 -1.36 -11.23 -18.99
CA GLN A 176 -0.52 -12.33 -18.53
C GLN A 176 0.85 -11.78 -18.11
N LEU A 177 1.16 -11.88 -16.83
CA LEU A 177 2.42 -11.36 -16.29
C LEU A 177 3.60 -12.23 -16.73
N ARG A 178 4.74 -11.58 -17.02
CA ARG A 178 5.92 -12.24 -17.57
C ARG A 178 6.83 -12.72 -16.45
N ASN A 179 7.29 -13.98 -16.54
CA ASN A 179 8.35 -14.55 -15.69
C ASN A 179 8.10 -14.39 -14.18
N VAL A 180 6.86 -14.57 -13.72
CA VAL A 180 6.46 -14.31 -12.33
C VAL A 180 7.28 -15.10 -11.29
N ASN A 181 7.73 -16.31 -11.63
CA ASN A 181 8.45 -17.18 -10.70
C ASN A 181 9.99 -17.03 -10.73
N GLY A 182 10.53 -16.14 -11.57
CA GLY A 182 11.95 -16.12 -11.91
C GLY A 182 12.32 -17.11 -13.01
#